data_AF-A0A3N0YXQ0-F1
#
_entry.id   AF-A0A3N0YXQ0-F1
#
_cell.length_a   1.000
_cell.length_b   1.000
_cell.length_c   1.000
_cell.angle_alpha   90.00
_cell.angle_beta   90.00
_cell.angle_gamma   90.00
#
_symmetry.space_group_name_H-M   'P 1'
#
loop_
_entity.id
_entity.type
_entity.pdbx_description
1 polymer ?
#
loop_
_entity_poly.entity_id
_entity_poly.type
_entity_poly.pdbx_seq_one_letter_code
_entity_poly.pdbx_strand_id
1 'polypeptide(L)'
;MKEEDPQENICDVVINVLGKISLKIAGKLPEVVDSVHRIGKRKDGNSARSIIIQFSMRHFRDIVWRDASGSKFLEEAHLRLKEDLSPEERAARAKAWPLVQKAREEGKRASFTGAFAYIEGKKSEY
;
A
#
# COMPACT_ATOMS: atom_id res chain seq x y z
N MET A 1 2.49 -17.35 -4.51
CA MET A 1 1.18 -16.75 -4.17
C MET A 1 0.12 -17.80 -4.43
N LYS A 2 -0.91 -17.92 -3.59
CA LYS A 2 -2.03 -18.84 -3.83
C LYS A 2 -2.81 -18.40 -5.07
N GLU A 3 -3.32 -19.36 -5.84
CA GLU A 3 -4.16 -19.12 -7.01
C GLU A 3 -5.47 -18.40 -6.63
N GLU A 4 -6.05 -17.64 -7.57
CA GLU A 4 -7.34 -16.96 -7.36
C GLU A 4 -8.48 -17.97 -7.36
N ASP A 5 -9.17 -18.13 -6.23
CA ASP A 5 -10.42 -18.89 -6.14
C ASP A 5 -11.59 -18.03 -6.67
N PRO A 6 -12.32 -18.47 -7.71
CA PRO A 6 -13.46 -17.75 -8.28
C PRO A 6 -14.61 -17.47 -7.30
N GLN A 7 -14.71 -18.22 -6.21
CA GLN A 7 -15.77 -18.09 -5.20
C GLN A 7 -15.34 -17.29 -3.97
N GLU A 8 -14.10 -16.81 -3.94
CA GLU A 8 -13.53 -16.08 -2.81
C GLU A 8 -14.21 -14.72 -2.64
N ASN A 9 -14.76 -14.46 -1.44
CA ASN A 9 -15.18 -13.11 -1.06
C ASN A 9 -13.93 -12.25 -0.79
N ILE A 10 -13.50 -11.50 -1.80
CA ILE A 10 -12.32 -10.63 -1.73
C ILE A 10 -12.40 -9.59 -0.60
N CYS A 11 -13.61 -9.15 -0.22
CA CYS A 11 -13.79 -8.19 0.86
C CYS A 11 -13.39 -8.82 2.20
N ASP A 12 -13.88 -10.03 2.48
CA ASP A 12 -13.55 -10.78 3.71
C ASP A 12 -12.06 -11.09 3.80
N VAL A 13 -11.44 -11.46 2.67
CA VAL A 13 -9.99 -11.71 2.60
C VAL A 13 -9.21 -10.45 2.96
N VAL A 14 -9.59 -9.30 2.38
CA VAL A 14 -8.96 -8.02 2.68
C VAL A 14 -9.15 -7.65 4.14
N ILE A 15 -10.36 -7.74 4.69
CA ILE A 15 -10.66 -7.45 6.10
C ILE A 15 -9.80 -8.34 7.01
N ASN A 16 -9.68 -9.63 6.71
CA ASN A 16 -8.86 -10.56 7.48
C ASN A 16 -7.37 -10.21 7.43
N VAL A 17 -6.84 -9.84 6.25
CA VAL A 17 -5.45 -9.40 6.11
C VAL A 17 -5.21 -8.10 6.87
N LEU A 18 -6.09 -7.11 6.71
CA LEU A 18 -6.00 -5.83 7.39
C LEU A 18 -6.12 -5.97 8.92
N GLY A 19 -6.96 -6.89 9.41
CA GLY A 19 -7.12 -7.17 10.83
C GLY A 19 -5.86 -7.77 11.45
N LYS A 20 -5.11 -8.58 10.69
CA LYS A 20 -3.80 -9.10 11.11
C LYS A 20 -2.71 -8.03 11.13
N ILE A 21 -2.84 -6.98 10.32
CA ILE A 21 -1.92 -5.84 10.29
C ILE A 21 -2.20 -4.91 11.47
N SER A 22 -3.47 -4.54 11.69
CA SER A 22 -3.87 -3.59 12.72
C SER A 22 -5.00 -4.13 13.59
N LEU A 23 -4.62 -4.82 14.68
CA LEU A 23 -5.55 -5.36 15.67
C LEU A 23 -6.42 -4.26 16.32
N LYS A 24 -5.90 -3.03 16.41
CA LYS A 24 -6.56 -1.87 17.04
C LYS A 24 -7.88 -1.49 16.38
N ILE A 25 -7.97 -1.67 15.05
CA ILE A 25 -9.14 -1.30 14.27
C ILE A 25 -9.83 -2.50 13.64
N ALA A 26 -9.40 -3.73 13.97
CA ALA A 26 -9.90 -4.96 13.34
C ALA A 26 -11.44 -5.05 13.37
N GLY A 27 -12.06 -4.71 14.51
CA GLY A 27 -13.52 -4.70 14.66
C GLY A 27 -14.24 -3.62 13.85
N LYS A 28 -13.54 -2.58 13.38
CA LYS A 28 -14.11 -1.49 12.57
C LYS A 28 -13.91 -1.69 11.06
N LEU A 29 -12.99 -2.58 10.65
CA LEU A 29 -12.66 -2.83 9.24
C LEU A 29 -13.88 -3.12 8.36
N PRO A 30 -14.89 -3.93 8.78
CA PRO A 30 -16.07 -4.18 7.96
C PRO A 30 -16.90 -2.92 7.63
N GLU A 31 -16.84 -1.88 8.46
CA GLU A 31 -17.57 -0.63 8.25
C GLU A 31 -16.75 0.41 7.47
N VAL A 32 -15.42 0.38 7.59
CA VAL A 32 -14.54 1.42 7.03
C VAL A 32 -13.92 1.04 5.69
N VAL A 33 -13.95 -0.25 5.33
CA VAL A 33 -13.60 -0.72 4.00
C VAL A 33 -14.83 -0.56 3.11
N ASP A 34 -14.78 0.43 2.21
CA ASP A 34 -15.91 0.86 1.39
C ASP A 34 -16.06 0.00 0.14
N SER A 35 -14.97 -0.15 -0.62
CA SER A 35 -14.95 -0.96 -1.84
C SER A 35 -13.65 -1.71 -2.00
N VAL A 36 -13.75 -2.93 -2.53
CA VAL A 36 -12.61 -3.82 -2.79
C VAL A 36 -12.77 -4.44 -4.16
N HIS A 37 -11.77 -4.30 -5.03
CA HIS A 37 -11.81 -4.92 -6.36
C HIS A 37 -10.42 -5.30 -6.88
N ARG A 38 -10.37 -6.37 -7.67
CA ARG A 38 -9.14 -6.80 -8.37
C ARG A 38 -8.90 -5.95 -9.61
N ILE A 39 -7.68 -5.50 -9.83
CA ILE A 39 -7.28 -4.74 -11.03
C ILE A 39 -6.76 -5.67 -12.11
N GLY A 40 -7.17 -5.41 -13.34
CA GLY A 40 -6.60 -6.02 -14.54
C GLY A 40 -7.24 -7.35 -14.93
N LYS A 41 -6.83 -7.84 -16.10
CA LYS A 41 -7.28 -9.13 -16.64
C LYS A 41 -6.69 -10.27 -15.82
N ARG A 42 -7.46 -11.33 -15.62
CA ARG A 42 -6.93 -12.60 -15.11
C ARG A 42 -5.84 -13.05 -16.07
N LYS A 43 -4.65 -13.33 -15.55
CA LYS A 43 -3.55 -13.88 -16.34
C LYS A 43 -3.54 -15.40 -16.13
N ASP A 44 -3.30 -16.14 -17.20
CA ASP A 44 -3.01 -17.57 -17.12
C ASP A 44 -1.62 -17.71 -16.51
N GLY A 45 -1.56 -17.98 -15.22
CA GLY A 45 -0.29 -18.05 -14.47
C GLY A 45 -0.44 -17.86 -12.96
N ASN A 46 0.64 -18.16 -12.25
CA ASN A 46 0.68 -18.32 -10.79
C ASN A 46 0.73 -16.98 -9.99
N SER A 47 0.22 -15.89 -10.56
CA SER A 47 0.27 -14.55 -9.94
C SER A 47 -1.14 -13.99 -9.71
N ALA A 48 -1.50 -13.80 -8.44
CA ALA A 48 -2.74 -13.13 -8.07
C ALA A 48 -2.75 -11.67 -8.54
N ARG A 49 -3.91 -11.18 -8.98
CA ARG A 49 -4.12 -9.77 -9.33
C ARG A 49 -3.97 -8.89 -8.09
N SER A 50 -3.53 -7.66 -8.33
CA SER A 50 -3.53 -6.62 -7.30
C SER A 50 -4.97 -6.23 -6.94
N ILE A 51 -5.17 -5.84 -5.69
CA ILE A 51 -6.47 -5.44 -5.16
C ILE A 51 -6.41 -3.94 -4.81
N ILE A 52 -7.37 -3.15 -5.28
CA ILE A 52 -7.62 -1.79 -4.77
C ILE A 52 -8.56 -1.91 -3.58
N ILE A 53 -8.21 -1.20 -2.52
CA ILE A 53 -9.00 -1.08 -1.30
C ILE A 53 -9.30 0.40 -1.11
N GLN A 54 -10.57 0.76 -1.17
CA GLN A 54 -11.05 2.09 -0.82
C GLN A 54 -11.50 2.09 0.64
N PHE A 55 -11.02 3.07 1.39
CA PHE A 55 -11.49 3.33 2.75
C PHE A 55 -12.51 4.47 2.72
N SER A 56 -13.61 4.33 3.46
CA SER A 56 -14.61 5.40 3.60
C SER A 56 -14.05 6.63 4.32
N MET A 57 -13.05 6.42 5.19
CA MET A 57 -12.38 7.50 5.92
C MET A 57 -10.86 7.33 5.91
N ARG A 58 -10.16 8.42 5.54
CA ARG A 58 -8.70 8.47 5.43
C ARG A 58 -7.96 8.08 6.72
N HIS A 59 -8.50 8.44 7.88
CA HIS A 59 -7.84 8.17 9.16
C HIS A 59 -7.60 6.67 9.39
N PHE A 60 -8.54 5.80 9.02
CA PHE A 60 -8.38 4.34 9.15
C PHE A 60 -7.32 3.79 8.19
N ARG A 61 -7.31 4.27 6.95
CA ARG A 61 -6.25 3.96 5.98
C ARG A 61 -4.88 4.31 6.56
N ASP A 62 -4.74 5.51 7.13
CA ASP A 62 -3.45 5.99 7.66
C ASP A 62 -3.00 5.19 8.92
N ILE A 63 -3.93 4.66 9.73
CA ILE A 63 -3.62 3.72 10.82
C ILE A 63 -3.06 2.41 10.24
N VAL A 64 -3.78 1.78 9.30
CA VAL A 64 -3.32 0.56 8.62
C VAL A 64 -1.94 0.79 8.02
N TRP A 65 -1.76 1.92 7.34
CA TRP A 65 -0.51 2.26 6.66
C TRP A 65 0.68 2.31 7.62
N ARG A 66 0.47 2.89 8.80
CA ARG A 66 1.49 2.98 9.85
C ARG A 66 1.81 1.60 10.43
N ASP A 67 0.79 0.82 10.76
CA ASP A 67 0.96 -0.51 11.37
C ASP A 67 1.51 -1.53 10.37
N ALA A 68 1.32 -1.30 9.06
CA ALA A 68 1.93 -2.10 7.99
C ALA A 68 3.44 -1.88 7.85
N SER A 69 3.95 -0.72 8.28
CA SER A 69 5.36 -0.38 8.15
C SER A 69 6.23 -1.27 9.04
N GLY A 70 6.99 -2.19 8.42
CA GLY A 70 7.80 -3.17 9.16
C GLY A 70 7.01 -4.37 9.69
N SER A 71 5.79 -4.62 9.18
CA SER A 71 4.99 -5.79 9.57
C SER A 71 5.63 -7.10 9.09
N LYS A 72 6.10 -7.92 10.04
CA LYS A 72 6.62 -9.29 9.76
C LYS A 72 5.59 -10.17 9.06
N PHE A 73 4.31 -10.03 9.42
CA PHE A 73 3.22 -10.77 8.79
C PHE A 73 3.16 -10.53 7.27
N LEU A 74 3.29 -9.27 6.83
CA LEU A 74 3.30 -8.96 5.40
C LEU A 74 4.56 -9.51 4.71
N GLU A 75 5.70 -9.46 5.37
CA GLU A 75 6.97 -9.99 4.85
C GLU A 75 6.91 -11.52 4.65
N GLU A 76 6.51 -12.25 5.70
CA GLU A 76 6.36 -13.72 5.69
C GLU A 76 5.29 -14.20 4.69
N ALA A 77 4.20 -13.43 4.55
CA ALA A 77 3.15 -13.72 3.57
C ALA A 77 3.49 -13.26 2.14
N HIS A 78 4.65 -12.62 1.93
CA HIS A 78 5.04 -11.99 0.66
C HIS A 78 3.99 -11.01 0.10
N LEU A 79 3.32 -10.28 0.99
CA LEU A 79 2.32 -9.26 0.68
C LEU A 79 2.94 -7.86 0.78
N ARG A 80 2.44 -6.92 -0.03
CA ARG A 80 2.90 -5.53 -0.01
C ARG A 80 1.71 -4.60 -0.16
N LEU A 81 1.63 -3.59 0.70
CA LEU A 81 0.71 -2.47 0.52
C LEU A 81 1.45 -1.34 -0.21
N LYS A 82 0.81 -0.79 -1.25
CA LYS A 82 1.31 0.33 -2.03
C LYS A 82 0.17 1.31 -2.28
N GLU A 83 0.52 2.59 -2.29
CA GLU A 83 -0.41 3.65 -2.65
C GLU A 83 -0.72 3.51 -4.14
N ASP A 84 -1.99 3.58 -4.50
CA ASP A 84 -2.37 3.64 -5.91
C ASP A 84 -2.12 5.05 -6.41
N LEU A 85 -1.14 5.18 -7.30
CA LEU A 85 -0.67 6.45 -7.82
C LEU A 85 -1.01 6.57 -9.30
N SER A 86 -1.37 7.78 -9.70
CA SER A 86 -1.56 8.09 -11.11
C SER A 86 -0.25 7.87 -11.91
N PRO A 87 -0.33 7.68 -13.24
CA PRO A 87 0.86 7.59 -14.08
C PRO A 87 1.78 8.81 -13.94
N GLU A 88 1.21 10.01 -13.80
CA GLU A 88 1.95 11.26 -13.63
C GLU A 88 2.69 11.29 -12.29
N GLU A 89 2.04 10.88 -11.21
CA GLU A 89 2.65 10.79 -9.88
C GLU A 89 3.79 9.76 -9.85
N ARG A 90 3.62 8.63 -10.55
CA ARG A 90 4.68 7.62 -10.71
C ARG A 90 5.88 8.19 -11.47
N ALA A 91 5.65 8.94 -12.55
CA ALA A 91 6.71 9.58 -13.32
C ALA A 91 7.45 10.64 -12.48
N ALA A 92 6.71 11.45 -11.73
CA ALA A 92 7.27 12.42 -10.78
C ALA A 92 8.15 11.73 -9.72
N ARG A 93 7.68 10.63 -9.11
CA ARG A 93 8.49 9.86 -8.16
C ARG A 93 9.74 9.27 -8.80
N ALA A 94 9.64 8.76 -10.03
CA ALA A 94 10.79 8.22 -10.75
C ALA A 94 11.87 9.30 -11.00
N LYS A 95 11.46 10.53 -11.35
CA LYS A 95 12.37 11.66 -11.52
C LYS A 95 13.04 12.07 -10.21
N ALA A 96 12.30 12.06 -9.10
CA ALA A 96 12.81 12.42 -7.78
C ALA A 96 13.59 11.28 -7.07
N TRP A 97 13.48 10.03 -7.55
CA TRP A 97 14.08 8.86 -6.92
C TRP A 97 15.60 8.96 -6.71
N PRO A 98 16.42 9.37 -7.71
CA PRO A 98 17.86 9.48 -7.53
C PRO A 98 18.26 10.42 -6.37
N LEU A 99 17.51 11.52 -6.20
CA LEU A 99 17.76 12.49 -5.15
C LEU A 99 17.39 11.93 -3.77
N VAL A 100 16.25 11.22 -3.67
CA VAL A 100 15.84 10.54 -2.45
C VAL A 100 16.82 9.42 -2.07
N GLN A 101 17.30 8.68 -3.06
CA GLN A 101 18.28 7.61 -2.85
C GLN A 101 19.59 8.18 -2.31
N LYS A 102 20.15 9.21 -2.95
CA LYS A 102 21.36 9.89 -2.48
C LYS A 102 21.20 10.42 -1.06
N ALA A 103 20.08 11.05 -0.74
CA ALA A 103 19.81 11.54 0.61
C ALA A 103 19.79 10.41 1.65
N ARG A 104 19.23 9.23 1.31
CA ARG A 104 19.25 8.05 2.20
C ARG A 104 20.65 7.50 2.40
N GLU A 105 21.46 7.44 1.35
CA GLU A 105 22.86 7.01 1.41
C GLU A 105 23.71 7.95 2.30
N GLU A 106 23.41 9.25 2.29
CA GLU A 106 23.99 10.26 3.18
C GLU A 106 23.43 10.21 4.62
N GLY A 107 22.55 9.26 4.94
CA GLY A 107 21.94 9.12 6.27
C GLY A 107 20.81 10.11 6.58
N LYS A 108 20.36 10.90 5.60
CA LYS A 108 19.26 11.86 5.78
C LYS A 108 17.90 11.17 5.77
N ARG A 109 16.95 11.74 6.51
CA ARG A 109 15.56 11.27 6.49
C ARG A 109 14.88 11.69 5.19
N ALA A 110 14.71 10.74 4.25
CA ALA A 110 14.05 10.98 2.97
C ALA A 110 12.86 10.05 2.71
N SER A 111 11.71 10.63 2.34
CA SER A 111 10.43 9.94 2.16
C SER A 111 9.62 10.53 0.99
N PHE A 112 8.57 9.83 0.58
CA PHE A 112 7.59 10.33 -0.39
C PHE A 112 6.24 10.54 0.30
N THR A 113 5.50 11.56 -0.13
CA THR A 113 4.07 11.74 0.18
C THR A 113 3.36 12.15 -1.11
N GLY A 114 2.46 11.31 -1.62
CA GLY A 114 1.88 11.50 -2.96
C GLY A 114 2.98 11.59 -4.03
N ALA A 115 2.89 12.51 -4.98
CA ALA A 115 3.93 12.73 -5.99
C ALA A 115 5.27 13.26 -5.45
N PHE A 116 5.31 13.82 -4.23
CA PHE A 116 6.40 14.68 -3.80
C PHE A 116 7.42 13.96 -2.91
N ALA A 117 8.70 14.21 -3.16
CA ALA A 117 9.81 13.81 -2.30
C ALA A 117 10.00 14.82 -1.16
N TYR A 118 10.33 14.32 0.03
CA TYR A 118 10.67 15.10 1.21
C TYR A 118 12.01 14.65 1.76
N ILE A 119 12.91 15.59 2.02
CA ILE A 119 14.24 15.37 2.63
C ILE A 119 14.32 16.27 3.84
N GLU A 120 14.62 15.71 5.02
CA GLU A 120 14.70 16.46 6.28
C GLU A 120 13.40 17.25 6.59
N GLY A 121 12.26 16.71 6.16
CA GLY A 121 10.94 17.34 6.30
C GLY A 121 10.64 18.46 5.30
N LYS A 122 11.57 18.82 4.42
CA LYS A 122 11.36 19.82 3.37
C LYS A 122 11.00 19.18 2.04
N LYS A 123 10.03 19.74 1.34
CA LYS A 123 9.66 19.31 -0.01
C LYS A 123 10.86 19.52 -0.93
N SER A 124 11.24 18.48 -1.66
CA SER A 124 12.31 18.54 -2.63
C SER A 124 11.79 19.03 -3.98
N GLU A 125 12.52 19.96 -4.58
CA GLU A 125 12.36 20.34 -5.98
C GLU A 125 13.28 19.46 -6.84
N TYR A 126 12.82 19.00 -8.00
CA TYR A 126 13.50 18.04 -8.87
C TYR A 126 13.26 18.32 -10.36
#